data_AF-A0A9E3YLA6-F1
#
_entry.id   AF-A0A9E3YLA6-F1
#
_cell.length_a   1.000
_cell.length_b   1.000
_cell.length_c   1.000
_cell.angle_alpha   90.00
_cell.angle_beta   90.00
_cell.angle_gamma   90.00
#
_symmetry.space_group_name_H-M   'P 1'
#
loop_
_entity.id
_entity.type
_entity.pdbx_description
1 polymer ?
#
loop_
_entity_poly.entity_id
_entity_poly.type
_entity_poly.pdbx_seq_one_letter_code
_entity_poly.pdbx_strand_id
1 'polypeptide(L)' 'GEKLSGVLLHTKFLPGIGARSAEEKTRRQHFGAPGAFDAYYDALTAAPDLWHPHASRYRGWRQLEAEGLMSRGGWA' A
#
# COMPACT_ATOMS: atom_id res chain seq x y z
N GLY A 1 24.73 -8.35 -16.31
CA GLY A 1 23.49 -7.55 -16.30
C GLY A 1 22.74 -7.83 -15.01
N GLU A 2 21.88 -6.92 -14.57
CA GLU A 2 21.00 -7.15 -13.41
C GLU A 2 20.03 -8.31 -13.64
N LYS A 3 19.48 -8.87 -12.56
CA LYS A 3 18.47 -9.93 -12.63
C LYS A 3 17.10 -9.32 -12.93
N LEU A 4 16.38 -9.89 -13.91
CA LEU A 4 15.01 -9.49 -14.22
C LEU A 4 14.14 -9.54 -12.94
N SER A 5 13.44 -8.44 -12.67
CA SER A 5 12.51 -8.32 -11.55
C SER A 5 11.32 -7.44 -11.92
N GLY A 6 10.25 -7.53 -11.13
CA GLY A 6 9.03 -6.75 -11.31
C GLY A 6 8.49 -6.25 -9.98
N VAL A 7 7.57 -5.29 -10.05
CA VAL A 7 6.91 -4.70 -8.88
C VAL A 7 5.42 -5.08 -8.90
N LEU A 8 4.90 -5.49 -7.75
CA LEU A 8 3.47 -5.68 -7.53
C LEU A 8 2.91 -4.46 -6.80
N LEU A 9 1.96 -3.76 -7.42
CA LEU A 9 1.26 -2.65 -6.78
C LEU A 9 0.23 -3.19 -5.79
N HIS A 10 0.54 -3.13 -4.49
CA HIS A 10 -0.43 -3.47 -3.45
C HIS A 10 -1.35 -2.28 -3.18
N THR A 11 -2.59 -2.36 -3.66
CA THR A 11 -3.57 -1.27 -3.60
C THR A 11 -4.39 -1.31 -2.29
N LYS A 12 -3.73 -1.33 -1.14
CA LYS A 12 -4.39 -1.48 0.17
C LYS A 12 -5.22 -0.25 0.55
N PHE A 13 -4.75 0.94 0.20
CA PHE A 13 -5.32 2.23 0.61
C PHE A 13 -6.02 2.96 -0.55
N LEU A 14 -6.74 2.21 -1.39
CA LEU A 14 -7.55 2.81 -2.44
C LEU A 14 -8.71 3.63 -1.88
N PRO A 15 -9.30 4.52 -2.69
CA PRO A 15 -10.57 5.15 -2.37
C PRO A 15 -11.58 4.12 -1.83
N GLY A 16 -12.17 4.44 -0.67
CA GLY A 16 -13.10 3.56 0.04
C GLY A 16 -12.48 2.66 1.11
N ILE A 17 -11.16 2.71 1.36
CA ILE A 17 -10.56 1.97 2.49
C ILE A 17 -11.12 2.44 3.84
N GLY A 18 -11.42 3.74 4.01
CA GLY A 18 -12.03 4.27 5.24
C GLY A 18 -13.42 3.68 5.50
N ALA A 19 -14.28 3.67 4.48
CA ALA A 19 -15.62 3.08 4.58
C ALA A 19 -15.56 1.57 4.90
N ARG A 20 -14.69 0.83 4.19
CA ARG A 20 -14.48 -0.62 4.47
C ARG A 20 -13.89 -0.86 5.86
N SER A 21 -13.00 0.01 6.31
CA SER A 21 -12.40 -0.07 7.66
C SER A 21 -13.44 0.10 8.76
N ALA A 22 -14.37 1.05 8.61
CA ALA A 22 -15.48 1.25 9.54
C ALA A 22 -16.42 0.03 9.59
N GLU A 23 -16.71 -0.57 8.43
CA GLU A 23 -17.50 -1.81 8.33
C GLU A 23 -16.81 -2.99 9.03
N GLU A 24 -15.53 -3.21 8.75
CA GLU A 24 -14.73 -4.29 9.35
C GLU A 24 -14.63 -4.17 10.87
N LYS A 25 -14.41 -2.95 11.39
CA LYS A 25 -14.41 -2.68 12.83
C LYS A 25 -15.75 -3.06 13.46
N THR A 26 -16.87 -2.75 12.78
CA THR A 26 -18.21 -3.13 13.23
C THR A 26 -18.42 -4.64 13.21
N ARG A 27 -17.93 -5.32 12.15
CA ARG A 27 -18.13 -6.76 11.91
C ARG A 27 -17.41 -7.64 12.92
N ARG A 28 -16.29 -7.19 13.50
CA ARG A 28 -15.49 -7.89 14.54
C ARG A 28 -15.10 -9.33 14.21
N GLN A 29 -14.97 -9.66 12.93
CA GLN A 29 -14.66 -11.03 12.46
C GLN A 29 -13.15 -11.34 12.38
N HIS A 30 -12.30 -10.52 12.99
CA HIS A 30 -10.87 -10.84 13.11
C HIS A 30 -10.69 -11.99 14.09
N PHE A 31 -10.29 -13.15 13.57
CA PHE A 31 -9.95 -14.32 14.37
C PHE A 31 -8.85 -13.96 15.40
N GLY A 32 -9.11 -14.23 16.68
CA GLY A 32 -8.11 -14.14 17.76
C GLY A 32 -8.25 -12.93 18.70
N ALA A 33 -8.33 -11.70 18.18
CA ALA A 33 -8.40 -10.49 19.02
C ALA A 33 -8.87 -9.24 18.24
N PRO A 34 -10.18 -9.04 17.99
CA PRO A 34 -10.68 -7.93 17.19
C PRO A 34 -10.29 -6.53 17.72
N GLY A 35 -10.21 -6.37 19.04
CA GLY A 35 -9.81 -5.10 19.66
C GLY A 35 -8.35 -4.70 19.44
N ALA A 36 -7.46 -5.64 19.06
CA ALA A 36 -6.05 -5.34 18.81
C ALA A 36 -5.84 -4.42 17.59
N PHE A 37 -6.83 -4.34 16.69
CA PHE A 37 -6.77 -3.54 15.47
C PHE A 37 -7.63 -2.27 15.51
N ASP A 38 -8.30 -1.98 16.64
CA ASP A 38 -9.21 -0.83 16.74
C ASP A 38 -8.49 0.49 16.45
N ALA A 39 -7.31 0.70 17.06
CA ALA A 39 -6.51 1.90 16.83
C ALA A 39 -6.06 2.04 15.37
N TYR A 40 -5.78 0.93 14.69
CA TYR A 40 -5.42 0.92 13.28
C TYR A 40 -6.61 1.33 12.40
N TYR A 41 -7.80 0.78 12.67
CA TYR A 41 -9.01 1.14 11.94
C TYR A 41 -9.46 2.57 12.20
N ASP A 42 -9.29 3.07 13.42
CA ASP A 42 -9.55 4.48 13.76
C ASP A 42 -8.62 5.41 12.99
N ALA A 43 -7.32 5.10 12.97
CA ALA A 43 -6.34 5.87 12.20
C ALA A 43 -6.66 5.86 10.69
N LEU A 44 -7.10 4.74 10.12
CA LEU A 44 -7.49 4.69 8.70
C LEU A 44 -8.80 5.42 8.40
N THR A 45 -9.77 5.35 9.30
CA THR A 45 -11.07 6.02 9.13
C THR A 45 -10.92 7.55 9.18
N ALA A 46 -9.91 8.05 9.89
CA ALA A 46 -9.53 9.47 9.86
C ALA A 46 -8.97 9.96 8.51
N ALA A 47 -8.82 9.06 7.52
CA ALA A 47 -8.33 9.36 6.17
C ALA A 47 -7.04 10.20 6.17
N PRO A 48 -5.96 9.71 6.81
CA PRO A 48 -4.71 10.46 6.92
C PRO A 48 -4.08 10.62 5.55
N ASP A 49 -3.42 11.75 5.33
CA ASP A 49 -2.51 11.89 4.21
C ASP A 49 -1.25 11.05 4.48
N LEU A 50 -1.01 10.06 3.62
CA LEU A 50 0.17 9.20 3.69
C LEU A 50 1.36 9.82 2.93
N TRP A 51 1.20 11.01 2.35
CA TRP A 51 2.29 11.75 1.73
C TRP A 51 3.30 12.22 2.77
N HIS A 52 4.58 12.09 2.46
CA HIS A 52 5.68 12.57 3.29
C HIS A 52 6.84 13.06 2.39
N PRO A 53 7.88 13.74 2.92
CA PRO A 53 8.93 14.36 2.10
C PRO A 53 9.73 13.41 1.19
N HIS A 54 9.69 12.10 1.44
CA HIS A 54 10.34 11.10 0.60
C HIS A 54 9.35 10.32 -0.29
N ALA A 55 8.05 10.64 -0.20
CA ALA A 55 7.06 10.09 -1.11
C ALA A 55 7.26 10.69 -2.51
N SER A 56 7.03 9.86 -3.52
CA SER A 56 7.12 10.26 -4.92
C SER A 56 5.83 9.92 -5.65
N ARG A 57 5.39 10.81 -6.54
CA ARG A 57 4.21 10.56 -7.37
C ARG A 57 4.54 9.43 -8.35
N TYR A 58 3.69 8.42 -8.39
CA TYR A 58 3.81 7.33 -9.36
C TYR A 58 3.53 7.84 -10.78
N ARG A 59 4.48 7.61 -11.69
CA ARG A 59 4.46 8.03 -13.11
C ARG A 59 4.52 6.85 -14.09
N GLY A 60 4.69 5.62 -13.60
CA GLY A 60 4.77 4.40 -14.41
C GLY A 60 6.05 3.60 -14.17
N TRP A 61 6.17 2.47 -14.86
CA TRP A 61 7.26 1.49 -14.65
C TRP A 61 8.66 2.04 -14.92
N ARG A 62 8.82 3.00 -15.86
CA ARG A 62 10.12 3.63 -16.14
C ARG A 62 10.68 4.36 -14.93
N GLN A 63 9.81 4.95 -14.11
CA GLN A 63 10.23 5.54 -12.84
C GLN A 63 10.70 4.46 -11.86
N LEU A 64 9.96 3.35 -11.75
CA LEU A 64 10.32 2.26 -10.84
C LEU A 64 11.67 1.64 -11.22
N GLU A 65 12.00 1.54 -12.51
CA GLU A 65 13.33 1.15 -12.97
C GLU A 65 14.39 2.19 -12.59
N ALA A 66 14.14 3.48 -12.86
CA ALA A 66 15.09 4.55 -12.52
C ALA A 66 15.34 4.70 -11.01
N GLU A 67 14.35 4.36 -10.18
CA GLU A 67 14.45 4.33 -8.72
C GLU A 67 15.04 3.01 -8.19
N GLY A 68 15.38 2.06 -9.06
CA GLY A 68 16.00 0.77 -8.68
C GLY A 68 15.04 -0.24 -8.03
N LEU A 69 13.72 -0.01 -8.14
CA LEU A 69 12.69 -0.89 -7.56
C LEU A 69 12.38 -2.11 -8.44
N MET A 70 12.70 -2.03 -9.73
CA MET A 70 12.65 -3.16 -10.66
C MET A 70 13.80 -3.10 -11.65
N SER A 71 14.11 -4.23 -12.27
CA SER A 71 15.09 -4.31 -13.33
C SER A 71 14.50 -5.01 -14.53
N ARG A 72 14.73 -4.44 -15.72
CA ARG A 72 14.45 -5.16 -16.97
C ARG A 72 15.41 -6.33 -17.16
N GLY A 73 16.50 -6.43 -16.43
CA GLY A 73 17.54 -7.44 -16.65
C GLY A 73 18.39 -7.16 -17.88
N GLY A 74 19.38 -8.01 -18.14
CA GLY A 74 20.33 -7.86 -19.24
C GLY A 74 19.81 -8.35 -20.59
N TRP A 75 18.70 -7.82 -21.10
CA TRP A 75 18.31 -8.05 -22.50
C TRP A 75 19.33 -7.35 -23.40
N ALA A 76 20.34 -8.11 -23.83
CA ALA A 76 21.14 -7.80 -25.01
C ALA A 76 20.39 -8.26 -26.26
#